data_AF-A0AAX0H936-F1
#
_entry.id   AF-A0AAX0H936-F1
#
_cell.length_a   1.000
_cell.length_b   1.000
_cell.length_c   1.000
_cell.angle_alpha   90.00
_cell.angle_beta   90.00
_cell.angle_gamma   90.00
#
_symmetry.space_group_name_H-M   'P 1'
#
loop_
_entity.id
_entity.type
_entity.pdbx_description
1 polymer ?
#
loop_
_entity_poly.entity_id
_entity_poly.type
_entity_poly.pdbx_seq_one_letter_code
_entity_poly.pdbx_strand_id
1 'polypeptide(L)'
;ANDVVKIVLDAAAKDNNIALGTAAADKALVIDAGIETLNITSLVKATSPESTANSVNAKLTDVTSIIIDGDANITLGHAGTAATDYKNVSMIDASALKAGLTFDASAITLGASATIKGGSGADSITVKGGNIVVDLVAGGDDTITLKKGAEKTDIATINNFNAGDKINIADAKNGTFTFNKITMNSDANLDDYIAKAAEGNGSVNSAVSYFHHNGYTYVVVDGTAGSTFDKTSDTIIKLSGTLDLKLVGDDVVVNDSVI
;
A
#
# COMPACT_ATOMS: atom_id res chain seq x y z
N ALA A 1 -25.12 1.80 18.10
CA ALA A 1 -25.34 2.63 16.91
C ALA A 1 -24.07 2.54 16.07
N ASN A 2 -23.98 3.17 14.89
CA ASN A 2 -22.68 3.38 14.24
C ASN A 2 -22.34 4.83 14.53
N ASP A 3 -21.55 5.06 15.56
CA ASP A 3 -21.17 6.40 15.97
C ASP A 3 -20.08 6.92 15.04
N VAL A 4 -20.23 8.18 14.63
CA VAL A 4 -19.44 8.76 13.55
C VAL A 4 -18.75 10.03 14.03
N VAL A 5 -17.43 10.09 13.85
CA VAL A 5 -16.66 11.33 13.95
C VAL A 5 -16.44 11.89 12.55
N LYS A 6 -16.65 13.20 12.37
CA LYS A 6 -16.36 13.91 11.12
C LYS A 6 -15.29 14.97 11.35
N ILE A 7 -14.28 14.96 10.50
CA ILE A 7 -13.17 15.91 10.51
C ILE A 7 -13.14 16.62 9.16
N VAL A 8 -12.99 17.94 9.20
CA VAL A 8 -12.79 18.76 8.00
C VAL A 8 -11.47 19.50 8.12
N LEU A 9 -10.59 19.28 7.15
CA LEU A 9 -9.29 19.93 7.02
C LEU A 9 -9.40 21.01 5.95
N ASP A 10 -9.91 22.17 6.35
CA ASP A 10 -10.09 23.32 5.46
C ASP A 10 -8.82 24.21 5.43
N ALA A 11 -7.91 23.89 4.51
CA ALA A 11 -6.65 24.63 4.35
C ALA A 11 -6.81 25.97 3.60
N ALA A 12 -8.02 26.35 3.17
CA ALA A 12 -8.26 27.48 2.28
C ALA A 12 -7.78 28.83 2.85
N ALA A 13 -7.84 29.01 4.17
CA ALA A 13 -7.52 30.29 4.82
C ALA A 13 -6.02 30.51 5.09
N LYS A 14 -5.16 29.49 4.93
CA LYS A 14 -3.76 29.56 5.43
C LYS A 14 -2.65 29.34 4.40
N ASP A 15 -2.94 28.97 3.15
CA ASP A 15 -1.95 28.50 2.15
C ASP A 15 -1.00 27.39 2.69
N ASN A 16 -1.33 26.81 3.85
CA ASN A 16 -0.56 25.81 4.58
C ASN A 16 -1.41 24.57 4.75
N ASN A 17 -0.77 23.42 4.75
CA ASN A 17 -1.44 22.16 5.08
C ASN A 17 -1.88 22.15 6.55
N ILE A 18 -2.98 21.45 6.82
CA ILE A 18 -3.44 21.18 8.18
C ILE A 18 -2.94 19.81 8.61
N ALA A 19 -2.24 19.78 9.73
CA ALA A 19 -1.85 18.56 10.41
C ALA A 19 -2.65 18.39 11.71
N LEU A 20 -3.47 17.34 11.79
CA LEU A 20 -4.11 16.88 13.01
C LEU A 20 -3.29 15.76 13.62
N GLY A 21 -2.81 16.00 14.84
CA GLY A 21 -1.89 15.11 15.52
C GLY A 21 -0.48 15.13 14.91
N THR A 22 0.43 14.39 15.52
CA THR A 22 1.81 14.23 15.04
C THR A 22 2.24 12.77 15.13
N ALA A 23 3.43 12.48 14.63
CA ALA A 23 4.09 11.18 14.77
C ALA A 23 4.48 10.80 16.21
N ALA A 24 4.34 11.71 17.18
CA ALA A 24 4.63 11.41 18.59
C ALA A 24 3.38 10.85 19.30
N ALA A 25 3.57 9.76 20.05
CA ALA A 25 2.49 9.00 20.69
C ALA A 25 1.56 9.83 21.58
N ASP A 26 2.13 10.76 22.34
CA ASP A 26 1.45 11.67 23.26
C ASP A 26 0.83 12.89 22.57
N LYS A 27 0.87 12.92 21.24
CA LYS A 27 0.42 14.01 20.37
C LYS A 27 -0.41 13.51 19.18
N ALA A 28 -0.77 12.22 19.13
CA ALA A 28 -1.70 11.70 18.14
C ALA A 28 -3.14 12.17 18.44
N LEU A 29 -3.97 12.29 17.40
CA LEU A 29 -5.42 12.41 17.57
C LEU A 29 -5.94 11.09 18.15
N VAL A 30 -6.62 11.12 19.28
CA VAL A 30 -7.22 9.91 19.86
C VAL A 30 -8.71 9.89 19.54
N ILE A 31 -9.14 8.85 18.84
CA ILE A 31 -10.55 8.52 18.70
C ILE A 31 -10.80 7.28 19.55
N ASP A 32 -11.37 7.54 20.73
CA ASP A 32 -11.52 6.54 21.77
C ASP A 32 -12.75 5.63 21.53
N ALA A 33 -12.97 4.70 22.46
CA ALA A 33 -13.93 3.62 22.35
C ALA A 33 -15.35 4.06 21.96
N GLY A 34 -16.03 3.19 21.20
CA GLY A 34 -17.41 3.35 20.76
C GLY A 34 -17.62 4.21 19.51
N ILE A 35 -16.56 4.64 18.81
CA ILE A 35 -16.68 5.24 17.48
C ILE A 35 -16.32 4.20 16.43
N GLU A 36 -17.25 3.83 15.55
CA GLU A 36 -17.01 2.82 14.52
C GLU A 36 -16.66 3.43 13.16
N THR A 37 -17.00 4.70 12.90
CA THR A 37 -16.70 5.38 11.63
C THR A 37 -15.99 6.73 11.81
N LEU A 38 -14.90 6.93 11.06
CA LEU A 38 -14.20 8.20 10.92
C LEU A 38 -14.36 8.74 9.51
N ASN A 39 -14.98 9.91 9.36
CA ASN A 39 -15.00 10.64 8.08
C ASN A 39 -13.99 11.78 8.10
N ILE A 40 -13.19 11.91 7.04
CA ILE A 40 -12.22 12.98 6.86
C ILE A 40 -12.46 13.65 5.51
N THR A 41 -12.68 14.96 5.53
CA THR A 41 -12.73 15.80 4.32
C THR A 41 -11.46 16.63 4.23
N SER A 42 -10.69 16.46 3.16
CA SER A 42 -9.43 17.19 2.91
C SER A 42 -9.61 18.21 1.80
N LEU A 43 -9.54 19.51 2.10
CA LEU A 43 -9.81 20.58 1.13
C LEU A 43 -8.55 21.35 0.72
N VAL A 44 -8.49 21.73 -0.57
CA VAL A 44 -7.37 22.46 -1.21
C VAL A 44 -7.09 23.83 -0.60
N LYS A 45 -5.83 24.24 -0.74
CA LYS A 45 -5.38 25.63 -0.61
C LYS A 45 -5.97 26.47 -1.75
N ALA A 46 -6.33 27.71 -1.46
CA ALA A 46 -6.99 28.57 -2.44
C ALA A 46 -6.08 29.03 -3.61
N THR A 47 -4.74 28.92 -3.52
CA THR A 47 -3.85 29.66 -4.42
C THR A 47 -2.60 28.94 -4.98
N SER A 48 -2.37 27.65 -4.74
CA SER A 48 -1.15 26.98 -5.23
C SER A 48 -1.37 25.51 -5.58
N PRO A 49 -0.70 24.95 -6.61
CA PRO A 49 -0.63 23.49 -6.77
C PRO A 49 -0.07 22.86 -5.48
N GLU A 50 -0.78 21.85 -4.98
CA GLU A 50 -0.52 21.19 -3.69
C GLU A 50 0.85 20.51 -3.67
N SER A 51 1.86 21.12 -3.04
CA SER A 51 3.15 20.47 -2.79
C SER A 51 3.24 19.76 -1.43
N THR A 52 2.23 19.91 -0.56
CA THR A 52 2.22 19.38 0.81
C THR A 52 0.83 18.88 1.18
N ALA A 53 0.72 17.60 1.55
CA ALA A 53 -0.55 17.01 1.97
C ALA A 53 -1.03 17.54 3.33
N ASN A 54 -2.35 17.62 3.51
CA ASN A 54 -2.97 17.60 4.83
C ASN A 54 -2.64 16.28 5.53
N SER A 55 -2.70 16.21 6.85
CA SER A 55 -2.41 14.96 7.55
C SER A 55 -3.27 14.73 8.78
N VAL A 56 -3.63 13.47 9.01
CA VAL A 56 -4.25 13.00 10.25
C VAL A 56 -3.39 11.87 10.79
N ASN A 57 -2.75 12.08 11.95
CA ASN A 57 -2.12 11.02 12.71
C ASN A 57 -3.06 10.64 13.86
N ALA A 58 -3.73 9.50 13.74
CA ALA A 58 -4.77 9.09 14.68
C ALA A 58 -4.50 7.73 15.31
N LYS A 59 -4.85 7.58 16.59
CA LYS A 59 -5.00 6.34 17.33
C LYS A 59 -6.46 5.93 17.33
N LEU A 60 -6.78 4.73 16.83
CA LEU A 60 -8.15 4.28 16.61
C LEU A 60 -8.43 2.96 17.35
N THR A 61 -9.20 3.01 18.44
CA THR A 61 -9.47 1.79 19.21
C THR A 61 -10.56 0.92 18.58
N ASP A 62 -11.71 1.51 18.26
CA ASP A 62 -12.92 0.78 17.81
C ASP A 62 -13.35 1.10 16.36
N VAL A 63 -12.65 2.02 15.69
CA VAL A 63 -13.00 2.39 14.31
C VAL A 63 -12.84 1.18 13.39
N THR A 64 -13.87 0.92 12.60
CA THR A 64 -13.90 -0.15 11.61
C THR A 64 -13.83 0.38 10.19
N SER A 65 -14.29 1.61 9.97
CA SER A 65 -14.33 2.26 8.65
C SER A 65 -13.79 3.69 8.72
N ILE A 66 -12.89 4.02 7.79
CA ILE A 66 -12.41 5.37 7.55
C ILE A 66 -12.86 5.78 6.16
N ILE A 67 -13.57 6.90 6.03
CA ILE A 67 -14.06 7.43 4.75
C ILE A 67 -13.35 8.76 4.52
N ILE A 68 -12.73 8.91 3.35
CA ILE A 68 -11.94 10.09 3.00
C ILE A 68 -12.48 10.69 1.69
N ASP A 69 -12.75 11.99 1.72
CA ASP A 69 -13.18 12.76 0.55
C ASP A 69 -12.48 14.12 0.46
N GLY A 70 -12.79 14.88 -0.59
CA GLY A 70 -12.28 16.23 -0.82
C GLY A 70 -11.38 16.33 -2.04
N ASP A 71 -10.57 17.38 -2.10
CA ASP A 71 -9.76 17.74 -3.25
C ASP A 71 -8.29 18.05 -2.92
N ALA A 72 -7.87 17.99 -1.66
CA ALA A 72 -6.46 18.09 -1.26
C ALA A 72 -5.83 16.74 -0.95
N ASN A 73 -4.55 16.60 -1.31
CA ASN A 73 -3.72 15.46 -0.90
C ASN A 73 -3.80 15.26 0.63
N ILE A 74 -3.82 14.01 1.07
CA ILE A 74 -3.87 13.68 2.49
C ILE A 74 -2.94 12.52 2.84
N THR A 75 -2.24 12.66 3.96
CA THR A 75 -1.56 11.56 4.63
C THR A 75 -2.41 11.09 5.80
N LEU A 76 -2.89 9.85 5.74
CA LEU A 76 -3.41 9.15 6.90
C LEU A 76 -2.22 8.45 7.58
N GLY A 77 -1.88 8.89 8.78
CA GLY A 77 -0.73 8.42 9.53
C GLY A 77 -1.13 7.73 10.83
N HIS A 78 -0.20 6.94 11.34
CA HIS A 78 -0.32 6.20 12.59
C HIS A 78 0.97 6.30 13.42
N ALA A 79 1.87 7.22 13.09
CA ALA A 79 3.13 7.34 13.79
C ALA A 79 2.89 7.78 15.24
N GLY A 80 3.54 7.09 16.19
CA GLY A 80 3.31 7.25 17.62
C GLY A 80 2.17 6.38 18.18
N THR A 81 1.40 5.73 17.33
CA THR A 81 0.38 4.77 17.79
C THR A 81 1.00 3.40 18.05
N ALA A 82 0.35 2.59 18.88
CA ALA A 82 0.72 1.19 19.01
C ALA A 82 0.37 0.44 17.72
N ALA A 83 1.13 -0.60 17.36
CA ALA A 83 0.90 -1.39 16.13
C ALA A 83 -0.53 -1.95 16.01
N THR A 84 -1.28 -2.01 17.12
CA THR A 84 -2.64 -2.51 17.16
C THR A 84 -3.72 -1.41 17.13
N ASP A 85 -3.36 -0.14 17.12
CA ASP A 85 -4.30 1.00 17.15
C ASP A 85 -5.07 1.20 15.82
N TYR A 86 -5.00 0.24 14.90
CA TYR A 86 -5.82 0.16 13.68
C TYR A 86 -6.42 -1.25 13.49
N LYS A 87 -6.29 -2.15 14.49
CA LYS A 87 -6.58 -3.59 14.33
C LYS A 87 -8.03 -3.91 13.95
N ASN A 88 -8.94 -2.96 14.16
CA ASN A 88 -10.36 -3.09 13.85
C ASN A 88 -10.72 -2.44 12.50
N VAL A 89 -9.84 -1.60 11.94
CA VAL A 89 -10.05 -0.90 10.68
C VAL A 89 -10.00 -1.93 9.55
N SER A 90 -11.17 -2.25 9.00
CA SER A 90 -11.35 -3.19 7.90
C SER A 90 -11.60 -2.48 6.58
N MET A 91 -11.91 -1.18 6.61
CA MET A 91 -12.13 -0.37 5.43
C MET A 91 -11.50 1.01 5.58
N ILE A 92 -10.67 1.37 4.61
CA ILE A 92 -10.24 2.74 4.35
C ILE A 92 -10.75 3.04 2.94
N ASP A 93 -11.69 3.95 2.80
CA ASP A 93 -12.32 4.28 1.52
C ASP A 93 -12.05 5.74 1.16
N ALA A 94 -11.03 5.97 0.34
CA ALA A 94 -10.73 7.27 -0.23
C ALA A 94 -11.27 7.44 -1.65
N SER A 95 -12.21 6.60 -2.10
CA SER A 95 -12.67 6.62 -3.50
C SER A 95 -13.37 7.91 -3.94
N ALA A 96 -13.80 8.74 -2.98
CA ALA A 96 -14.36 10.07 -3.23
C ALA A 96 -13.32 11.21 -3.17
N LEU A 97 -12.07 10.91 -2.80
CA LEU A 97 -10.95 11.85 -2.81
C LEU A 97 -10.49 12.10 -4.25
N LYS A 98 -10.45 13.37 -4.66
CA LYS A 98 -9.99 13.76 -6.01
C LYS A 98 -8.47 13.89 -6.13
N ALA A 99 -7.80 13.87 -5.00
CA ALA A 99 -6.34 14.01 -4.85
C ALA A 99 -5.74 12.68 -4.36
N GLY A 100 -4.45 12.69 -4.03
CA GLY A 100 -3.72 11.50 -3.58
C GLY A 100 -3.84 11.22 -2.08
N LEU A 101 -4.05 9.96 -1.74
CA LEU A 101 -3.90 9.37 -0.41
C LEU A 101 -2.46 8.89 -0.22
N THR A 102 -1.84 9.25 0.89
CA THR A 102 -0.64 8.59 1.41
C THR A 102 -0.98 7.78 2.65
N PHE A 103 -0.67 6.49 2.64
CA PHE A 103 -0.93 5.60 3.77
C PHE A 103 0.14 4.51 3.88
N ASP A 104 0.59 4.22 5.11
CA ASP A 104 1.55 3.15 5.37
C ASP A 104 0.88 2.00 6.14
N ALA A 105 0.54 0.92 5.47
CA ALA A 105 -0.01 -0.27 6.12
C ALA A 105 1.09 -1.20 6.68
N SER A 106 2.38 -0.96 6.37
CA SER A 106 3.47 -1.89 6.68
C SER A 106 3.89 -1.92 8.15
N ALA A 107 3.54 -0.88 8.91
CA ALA A 107 3.97 -0.68 10.29
C ALA A 107 2.84 -0.88 11.33
N ILE A 108 1.65 -1.27 10.89
CA ILE A 108 0.46 -1.48 11.73
C ILE A 108 -0.27 -2.76 11.37
N THR A 109 -1.16 -3.20 12.27
CA THR A 109 -2.13 -4.26 12.02
C THR A 109 -3.47 -3.63 11.67
N LEU A 110 -4.01 -3.97 10.50
CA LEU A 110 -5.39 -3.67 10.11
C LEU A 110 -6.31 -4.83 10.50
N GLY A 111 -7.62 -4.61 10.36
CA GLY A 111 -8.61 -5.67 10.43
C GLY A 111 -8.36 -6.79 9.43
N ALA A 112 -8.86 -7.99 9.73
CA ALA A 112 -8.73 -9.14 8.83
C ALA A 112 -9.33 -8.80 7.45
N SER A 113 -8.58 -9.09 6.38
CA SER A 113 -8.99 -8.79 4.99
C SER A 113 -9.31 -7.32 4.75
N ALA A 114 -8.62 -6.40 5.43
CA ALA A 114 -8.88 -4.97 5.30
C ALA A 114 -8.73 -4.50 3.85
N THR A 115 -9.62 -3.62 3.43
CA THR A 115 -9.61 -2.99 2.10
C THR A 115 -9.21 -1.54 2.22
N ILE A 116 -8.25 -1.12 1.39
CA ILE A 116 -7.80 0.26 1.22
C ILE A 116 -8.18 0.67 -0.20
N LYS A 117 -9.06 1.65 -0.37
CA LYS A 117 -9.35 2.25 -1.67
C LYS A 117 -8.63 3.57 -1.81
N GLY A 118 -7.93 3.74 -2.93
CA GLY A 118 -7.30 4.98 -3.35
C GLY A 118 -8.28 6.09 -3.72
N GLY A 119 -7.76 7.28 -4.00
CA GLY A 119 -8.49 8.38 -4.64
C GLY A 119 -8.30 8.38 -6.16
N SER A 120 -8.80 9.40 -6.85
CA SER A 120 -8.57 9.55 -8.30
C SER A 120 -7.29 10.34 -8.64
N GLY A 121 -6.58 10.83 -7.62
CA GLY A 121 -5.25 11.42 -7.78
C GLY A 121 -4.15 10.36 -7.59
N ALA A 122 -2.88 10.75 -7.68
CA ALA A 122 -1.78 9.80 -7.48
C ALA A 122 -1.65 9.38 -6.01
N ASP A 123 -1.94 8.13 -5.71
CA ASP A 123 -1.87 7.56 -4.38
C ASP A 123 -0.50 6.95 -4.07
N SER A 124 -0.14 6.93 -2.79
CA SER A 124 1.10 6.33 -2.29
C SER A 124 0.80 5.43 -1.11
N ILE A 125 0.72 4.12 -1.36
CA ILE A 125 0.36 3.12 -0.34
C ILE A 125 1.56 2.21 -0.08
N THR A 126 2.00 2.14 1.17
CA THR A 126 3.11 1.27 1.58
C THR A 126 2.56 -0.03 2.18
N VAL A 127 3.08 -1.17 1.73
CA VAL A 127 2.67 -2.50 2.18
C VAL A 127 3.89 -3.40 2.45
N LYS A 128 3.72 -4.37 3.33
CA LYS A 128 4.72 -5.40 3.64
C LYS A 128 4.23 -6.83 3.31
N GLY A 129 2.94 -6.99 3.02
CA GLY A 129 2.22 -8.25 3.08
C GLY A 129 1.08 -8.13 4.09
N GLY A 130 0.56 -9.27 4.56
CA GLY A 130 -0.64 -9.30 5.39
C GLY A 130 -1.86 -9.23 4.48
N ASN A 131 -2.79 -10.17 4.63
CA ASN A 131 -3.98 -10.36 3.81
C ASN A 131 -4.86 -9.09 3.77
N ILE A 132 -4.45 -8.10 2.98
CA ILE A 132 -5.07 -6.80 2.74
C ILE A 132 -5.32 -6.67 1.24
N VAL A 133 -6.35 -5.91 0.90
CA VAL A 133 -6.70 -5.56 -0.47
C VAL A 133 -6.48 -4.07 -0.66
N VAL A 134 -5.66 -3.70 -1.64
CA VAL A 134 -5.59 -2.33 -2.13
C VAL A 134 -6.36 -2.26 -3.44
N ASP A 135 -7.34 -1.38 -3.51
CA ASP A 135 -8.16 -1.14 -4.69
C ASP A 135 -7.83 0.24 -5.22
N LEU A 136 -6.99 0.29 -6.25
CA LEU A 136 -6.62 1.54 -6.90
C LEU A 136 -7.84 2.05 -7.69
N VAL A 137 -8.14 3.33 -7.54
CA VAL A 137 -9.27 3.96 -8.22
C VAL A 137 -8.73 4.58 -9.51
N ALA A 138 -9.47 4.44 -10.61
CA ALA A 138 -9.02 4.92 -11.90
C ALA A 138 -8.68 6.42 -11.88
N GLY A 139 -7.48 6.77 -12.34
CA GLY A 139 -6.88 8.09 -12.20
C GLY A 139 -5.54 7.97 -11.50
N GLY A 140 -4.78 9.07 -11.43
CA GLY A 140 -3.45 9.07 -10.83
C GLY A 140 -2.42 8.18 -11.55
N ASP A 141 -1.15 8.37 -11.18
CA ASP A 141 -0.10 7.36 -11.40
C ASP A 141 0.23 6.82 -10.00
N ASP A 142 -0.33 5.67 -9.63
CA ASP A 142 -0.28 5.21 -8.25
C ASP A 142 1.03 4.51 -7.91
N THR A 143 1.47 4.65 -6.65
CA THR A 143 2.68 4.02 -6.15
C THR A 143 2.37 3.08 -4.99
N ILE A 144 2.64 1.80 -5.21
CA ILE A 144 2.71 0.81 -4.14
C ILE A 144 4.16 0.67 -3.69
N THR A 145 4.48 1.08 -2.46
CA THR A 145 5.82 0.86 -1.89
C THR A 145 5.86 -0.47 -1.17
N LEU A 146 6.79 -1.34 -1.57
CA LEU A 146 6.93 -2.67 -1.00
C LEU A 146 8.06 -2.70 0.04
N LYS A 147 7.77 -3.15 1.25
CA LYS A 147 8.76 -3.38 2.32
C LYS A 147 9.21 -4.84 2.37
N LYS A 148 10.37 -5.09 2.99
CA LYS A 148 10.91 -6.44 3.24
C LYS A 148 10.03 -7.27 4.18
N GLY A 149 9.87 -8.54 3.81
CA GLY A 149 9.31 -9.61 4.60
C GLY A 149 7.80 -9.75 4.45
N ALA A 150 7.31 -10.83 3.84
CA ALA A 150 5.89 -11.18 3.81
C ALA A 150 5.69 -12.65 4.20
N GLU A 151 4.50 -13.01 4.68
CA GLU A 151 4.11 -14.42 4.73
C GLU A 151 3.59 -14.84 3.36
N LYS A 152 4.08 -15.95 2.81
CA LYS A 152 3.60 -16.46 1.51
C LYS A 152 2.13 -16.91 1.51
N THR A 153 1.54 -17.09 2.70
CA THR A 153 0.12 -17.40 2.90
C THR A 153 -0.75 -16.16 3.07
N ASP A 154 -0.16 -15.00 3.38
CA ASP A 154 -0.86 -13.74 3.64
C ASP A 154 -0.34 -12.64 2.71
N ILE A 155 -0.69 -12.77 1.44
CA ILE A 155 -0.21 -11.90 0.36
C ILE A 155 -1.15 -10.71 0.18
N ALA A 156 -0.60 -9.49 0.20
CA ALA A 156 -1.36 -8.29 -0.15
C ALA A 156 -1.79 -8.36 -1.62
N THR A 157 -3.07 -8.06 -1.89
CA THR A 157 -3.65 -8.05 -3.23
C THR A 157 -3.87 -6.62 -3.70
N ILE A 158 -3.34 -6.29 -4.88
CA ILE A 158 -3.54 -5.00 -5.53
C ILE A 158 -4.49 -5.20 -6.72
N ASN A 159 -5.63 -4.52 -6.69
CA ASN A 159 -6.58 -4.46 -7.78
C ASN A 159 -6.35 -3.22 -8.62
N ASN A 160 -6.77 -3.30 -9.90
CA ASN A 160 -6.71 -2.20 -10.86
C ASN A 160 -5.31 -1.59 -11.04
N PHE A 161 -4.26 -2.41 -10.96
CA PHE A 161 -2.90 -1.99 -11.31
C PHE A 161 -2.76 -1.91 -12.84
N ASN A 162 -2.62 -0.71 -13.38
CA ASN A 162 -2.69 -0.39 -14.80
C ASN A 162 -1.43 0.35 -15.28
N ALA A 163 -1.42 0.77 -16.55
CA ALA A 163 -0.36 1.62 -17.09
C ALA A 163 -0.37 2.98 -16.37
N GLY A 164 0.81 3.44 -15.94
CA GLY A 164 0.99 4.62 -15.08
C GLY A 164 1.39 4.22 -13.66
N ASP A 165 0.78 3.15 -13.14
CA ASP A 165 1.04 2.64 -11.79
C ASP A 165 2.39 1.94 -11.68
N LYS A 166 2.92 1.94 -10.45
CA LYS A 166 4.20 1.32 -10.13
C LYS A 166 4.23 0.65 -8.77
N ILE A 167 5.01 -0.44 -8.71
CA ILE A 167 5.45 -1.04 -7.46
C ILE A 167 6.90 -0.63 -7.23
N ASN A 168 7.12 0.24 -6.24
CA ASN A 168 8.45 0.63 -5.83
C ASN A 168 9.03 -0.46 -4.91
N ILE A 169 10.16 -1.04 -5.32
CA ILE A 169 10.81 -2.13 -4.57
C ILE A 169 12.10 -1.67 -3.88
N ALA A 170 12.38 -0.36 -3.81
CA ALA A 170 13.62 0.17 -3.26
C ALA A 170 13.86 -0.30 -1.82
N ASP A 171 12.79 -0.34 -1.01
CA ASP A 171 12.84 -0.78 0.38
C ASP A 171 12.76 -2.30 0.54
N ALA A 172 12.29 -3.04 -0.47
CA ALA A 172 12.21 -4.49 -0.49
C ALA A 172 13.53 -5.15 -0.90
N LYS A 173 14.35 -4.49 -1.72
CA LYS A 173 15.55 -5.12 -2.32
C LYS A 173 16.84 -4.97 -1.50
N ASN A 174 17.81 -5.80 -1.85
CA ASN A 174 19.22 -5.65 -1.54
C ASN A 174 19.98 -5.24 -2.81
N GLY A 175 20.89 -4.27 -2.68
CA GLY A 175 21.86 -3.91 -3.71
C GLY A 175 21.24 -3.68 -5.10
N THR A 176 21.96 -4.19 -6.10
CA THR A 176 21.43 -4.31 -7.47
C THR A 176 20.58 -5.57 -7.59
N PHE A 177 19.81 -5.70 -8.66
CA PHE A 177 18.90 -6.83 -8.80
C PHE A 177 18.73 -7.27 -10.25
N THR A 178 18.35 -8.53 -10.42
CA THR A 178 17.86 -9.05 -11.69
C THR A 178 16.34 -9.02 -11.72
N PHE A 179 15.73 -8.91 -12.91
CA PHE A 179 14.27 -9.00 -13.07
C PHE A 179 13.91 -10.02 -14.14
N ASN A 180 13.23 -11.09 -13.72
CA ASN A 180 12.95 -12.24 -14.58
C ASN A 180 11.47 -12.63 -14.53
N LYS A 181 10.88 -12.95 -15.69
CA LYS A 181 9.60 -13.67 -15.76
C LYS A 181 9.85 -15.15 -15.50
N ILE A 182 9.12 -15.74 -14.55
CA ILE A 182 9.15 -17.18 -14.28
C ILE A 182 7.98 -17.84 -15.02
N THR A 183 8.28 -18.97 -15.67
CA THR A 183 7.29 -19.84 -16.32
C THR A 183 7.52 -21.27 -15.83
N MET A 184 6.46 -21.98 -15.47
CA MET A 184 6.50 -23.38 -15.05
C MET A 184 5.57 -24.24 -15.91
N ASN A 185 5.61 -25.56 -15.71
CA ASN A 185 4.69 -26.49 -16.33
C ASN A 185 3.25 -26.27 -15.83
N SER A 186 2.26 -26.77 -16.58
CA SER A 186 0.83 -26.52 -16.31
C SER A 186 0.31 -27.10 -14.99
N ASP A 187 1.03 -28.05 -14.38
CA ASP A 187 0.72 -28.70 -13.11
C ASP A 187 1.36 -28.02 -11.89
N ALA A 188 2.19 -26.99 -12.10
CA ALA A 188 2.83 -26.24 -11.03
C ALA A 188 1.80 -25.49 -10.18
N ASN A 189 1.86 -25.68 -8.87
CA ASN A 189 1.07 -24.95 -7.89
C ASN A 189 1.76 -23.62 -7.52
N LEU A 190 1.09 -22.78 -6.73
CA LEU A 190 1.64 -21.48 -6.30
C LEU A 190 2.97 -21.62 -5.54
N ASP A 191 3.10 -22.64 -4.68
CA ASP A 191 4.32 -22.88 -3.91
C ASP A 191 5.51 -23.24 -4.81
N ASP A 192 5.29 -23.94 -5.93
CA ASP A 192 6.34 -24.25 -6.91
C ASP A 192 6.90 -22.98 -7.56
N TYR A 193 6.03 -22.02 -7.90
CA TYR A 193 6.45 -20.72 -8.43
C TYR A 193 7.21 -19.89 -7.39
N ILE A 194 6.73 -19.85 -6.14
CA ILE A 194 7.38 -19.12 -5.05
C ILE A 194 8.75 -19.73 -4.73
N ALA A 195 8.85 -21.06 -4.67
CA ALA A 195 10.12 -21.76 -4.48
C ALA A 195 11.11 -21.45 -5.61
N LYS A 196 10.62 -21.38 -6.85
CA LYS A 196 11.45 -20.99 -7.99
C LYS A 196 11.90 -19.53 -7.92
N ALA A 197 11.05 -18.64 -7.43
CA ALA A 197 11.34 -17.22 -7.28
C ALA A 197 12.39 -16.94 -6.19
N ALA A 198 12.43 -17.76 -5.15
CA ALA A 198 13.42 -17.74 -4.08
C ALA A 198 14.61 -18.69 -4.34
N GLU A 199 14.76 -19.21 -5.56
CA GLU A 199 15.89 -20.06 -5.91
C GLU A 199 17.12 -19.19 -6.19
N GLY A 200 18.03 -19.11 -5.23
CA GLY A 200 19.30 -18.40 -5.43
C GLY A 200 19.86 -17.83 -4.15
N ASN A 201 20.65 -16.76 -4.30
CA ASN A 201 21.18 -15.98 -3.21
C ASN A 201 20.94 -14.49 -3.48
N GLY A 202 19.84 -13.98 -2.93
CA GLY A 202 19.42 -12.58 -2.93
C GLY A 202 20.05 -11.69 -1.86
N SER A 203 20.96 -12.20 -1.00
CA SER A 203 21.41 -11.47 0.20
C SER A 203 22.26 -10.23 -0.08
N VAL A 204 23.01 -10.21 -1.18
CA VAL A 204 23.81 -9.04 -1.61
C VAL A 204 23.09 -8.26 -2.69
N ASN A 205 22.57 -8.98 -3.69
CA ASN A 205 21.83 -8.46 -4.82
C ASN A 205 20.54 -9.26 -4.93
N SER A 206 19.40 -8.62 -4.72
CA SER A 206 18.12 -9.31 -4.73
C SER A 206 17.82 -9.95 -6.08
N ALA A 207 17.14 -11.10 -6.06
CA ALA A 207 16.49 -11.64 -7.26
C ALA A 207 15.04 -11.17 -7.26
N VAL A 208 14.67 -10.33 -8.24
CA VAL A 208 13.29 -9.91 -8.45
C VAL A 208 12.71 -10.73 -9.58
N SER A 209 11.51 -11.23 -9.39
CA SER A 209 10.83 -12.01 -10.41
C SER A 209 9.33 -11.76 -10.42
N TYR A 210 8.69 -12.11 -11.53
CA TYR A 210 7.24 -12.14 -11.61
C TYR A 210 6.74 -13.39 -12.33
N PHE A 211 5.53 -13.82 -12.01
CA PHE A 211 4.89 -14.96 -12.66
C PHE A 211 3.38 -14.85 -12.69
N HIS A 212 2.76 -15.66 -13.53
CA HIS A 212 1.31 -15.77 -13.67
C HIS A 212 0.83 -17.06 -13.03
N HIS A 213 -0.19 -16.99 -12.18
CA HIS A 213 -0.83 -18.16 -11.59
C HIS A 213 -2.31 -17.90 -11.32
N ASN A 214 -3.18 -18.77 -11.82
CA ASN A 214 -4.64 -18.72 -11.65
C ASN A 214 -5.28 -17.34 -11.97
N GLY A 215 -4.84 -16.69 -13.06
CA GLY A 215 -5.38 -15.40 -13.51
C GLY A 215 -4.88 -14.18 -12.74
N TYR A 216 -3.88 -14.35 -11.89
CA TYR A 216 -3.19 -13.28 -11.16
C TYR A 216 -1.72 -13.20 -11.58
N THR A 217 -1.13 -12.03 -11.33
CA THR A 217 0.30 -11.79 -11.47
C THR A 217 0.91 -11.63 -10.09
N TYR A 218 2.04 -12.27 -9.83
CA TYR A 218 2.75 -12.17 -8.57
C TYR A 218 4.12 -11.56 -8.84
N VAL A 219 4.57 -10.67 -7.94
CA VAL A 219 5.93 -10.15 -7.93
C VAL A 219 6.59 -10.60 -6.64
N VAL A 220 7.79 -11.17 -6.76
CA VAL A 220 8.61 -11.64 -5.64
C VAL A 220 9.92 -10.90 -5.64
N VAL A 221 10.33 -10.44 -4.45
CA VAL A 221 11.66 -9.91 -4.18
C VAL A 221 12.33 -10.86 -3.20
N ASP A 222 13.28 -11.66 -3.69
CA ASP A 222 14.14 -12.51 -2.88
C ASP A 222 15.32 -11.67 -2.35
N GLY A 223 15.39 -11.57 -1.03
CA GLY A 223 16.43 -10.86 -0.30
C GLY A 223 17.31 -11.78 0.54
N THR A 224 17.21 -13.10 0.36
CA THR A 224 17.75 -14.10 1.27
C THR A 224 18.91 -14.88 0.64
N ALA A 225 19.84 -15.38 1.45
CA ALA A 225 20.95 -16.20 0.94
C ALA A 225 20.56 -17.67 0.64
N GLY A 226 19.48 -18.14 1.25
CA GLY A 226 18.99 -19.50 1.15
C GLY A 226 18.03 -19.69 -0.02
N SER A 227 17.89 -20.94 -0.48
CA SER A 227 17.06 -21.31 -1.63
C SER A 227 15.58 -21.54 -1.29
N THR A 228 15.08 -20.90 -0.23
CA THR A 228 13.72 -21.06 0.28
C THR A 228 13.19 -19.71 0.67
N PHE A 229 11.91 -19.47 0.36
CA PHE A 229 11.25 -18.23 0.72
C PHE A 229 11.29 -17.98 2.23
N ASP A 230 11.99 -16.93 2.64
CA ASP A 230 12.14 -16.47 4.01
C ASP A 230 11.27 -15.26 4.25
N LYS A 231 10.27 -15.42 5.11
CA LYS A 231 9.28 -14.39 5.43
C LYS A 231 9.83 -13.10 6.07
N THR A 232 11.08 -13.10 6.53
CA THR A 232 11.67 -11.91 7.16
C THR A 232 12.32 -11.00 6.14
N SER A 233 12.85 -11.57 5.06
CA SER A 233 13.66 -10.87 4.08
C SER A 233 13.05 -10.87 2.69
N ASP A 234 12.31 -11.91 2.33
CA ASP A 234 11.62 -12.03 1.04
C ASP A 234 10.23 -11.42 1.11
N THR A 235 9.81 -10.82 0.00
CA THR A 235 8.48 -10.24 -0.11
C THR A 235 7.78 -10.76 -1.35
N ILE A 236 6.46 -10.93 -1.24
CA ILE A 236 5.58 -11.26 -2.35
C ILE A 236 4.36 -10.34 -2.33
N ILE A 237 3.93 -9.92 -3.51
CA ILE A 237 2.71 -9.14 -3.73
C ILE A 237 1.92 -9.74 -4.90
N LYS A 238 0.60 -9.68 -4.82
CA LYS A 238 -0.33 -10.22 -5.80
C LYS A 238 -1.05 -9.09 -6.50
N LEU A 239 -1.12 -9.14 -7.83
CA LEU A 239 -1.82 -8.19 -8.68
C LEU A 239 -2.97 -8.92 -9.38
N SER A 240 -4.14 -8.30 -9.42
CA SER A 240 -5.28 -8.80 -10.19
C SER A 240 -5.03 -8.74 -11.69
N GLY A 241 -5.33 -9.84 -12.37
CA GLY A 241 -5.14 -9.99 -13.81
C GLY A 241 -3.78 -10.58 -14.20
N THR A 242 -3.65 -10.89 -15.49
CA THR A 242 -2.43 -11.36 -16.12
C THR A 242 -1.73 -10.17 -16.77
N LEU A 243 -0.73 -9.62 -16.07
CA LEU A 243 0.00 -8.42 -16.43
C LEU A 243 1.42 -8.83 -16.84
N ASP A 244 1.86 -8.41 -18.02
CA ASP A 244 3.29 -8.43 -18.33
C ASP A 244 3.95 -7.19 -17.74
N LEU A 245 5.10 -7.38 -17.10
CA LEU A 245 5.76 -6.37 -16.29
C LEU A 245 7.16 -6.07 -16.84
N LYS A 246 7.64 -4.86 -16.59
CA LYS A 246 9.00 -4.41 -16.88
C LYS A 246 9.53 -3.56 -15.73
N LEU A 247 10.81 -3.23 -15.78
CA LEU A 247 11.43 -2.28 -14.86
C LEU A 247 11.63 -0.91 -15.48
N VAL A 248 11.49 0.10 -14.62
CA VAL A 248 11.98 1.47 -14.84
C VAL A 248 12.71 1.90 -13.56
N GLY A 249 14.04 1.74 -13.53
CA GLY A 249 14.79 1.95 -12.28
C GLY A 249 14.41 0.92 -11.21
N ASP A 250 14.01 1.40 -10.03
CA ASP A 250 13.55 0.58 -8.90
C ASP A 250 12.02 0.33 -8.92
N ASP A 251 11.34 0.71 -9.99
CA ASP A 251 9.90 0.60 -10.14
C ASP A 251 9.54 -0.55 -11.10
N VAL A 252 8.70 -1.48 -10.62
CA VAL A 252 8.05 -2.50 -11.45
C VAL A 252 6.75 -1.91 -12.00
N VAL A 253 6.62 -1.88 -13.32
CA VAL A 253 5.50 -1.24 -14.04
C VAL A 253 4.91 -2.19 -15.08
N VAL A 254 3.69 -1.91 -15.52
CA VAL A 254 3.08 -2.63 -16.65
C VAL A 254 3.91 -2.43 -17.91
N ASN A 255 4.20 -3.52 -18.61
CA ASN A 255 4.84 -3.49 -19.92
C ASN A 255 3.81 -3.28 -21.02
N ASP A 256 3.36 -2.05 -21.19
CA ASP A 256 2.41 -1.66 -22.25
C ASP A 256 3.08 -1.45 -23.62
N SER A 257 4.23 -2.08 -23.87
CA SER A 257 4.98 -1.87 -25.12
C SER A 257 4.40 -2.62 -26.32
N VAL A 258 3.21 -3.24 -26.19
CA VAL A 258 2.54 -4.01 -27.24
C VAL A 258 1.01 -3.98 -27.06
N ILE A 259 0.33 -3.08 -27.77
CA ILE A 259 -0.93 -3.38 -28.47
C ILE A 259 -0.70 -3.09 -29.95
#